data_AF-A0A8J3BVK5-F1
#
_entry.id   AF-A0A8J3BVK5-F1
#
_cell.length_a   1.000
_cell.length_b   1.000
_cell.length_c   1.000
_cell.angle_alpha   90.00
_cell.angle_beta   90.00
_cell.angle_gamma   90.00
#
_symmetry.space_group_name_H-M   'P 1'
#
loop_
_entity.id
_entity.type
_entity.pdbx_description
1 polymer ?
#
loop_
_entity_poly.entity_id
_entity_poly.type
_entity_poly.pdbx_seq_one_letter_code
_entity_poly.pdbx_strand_id
1 'polypeptide(L)'
;MDDNGPPVPAERLLARPPHIEDYACMAVAVGRFFAVLLPLCASLAGTPARPAAAVPEPVTAGASAGRIADDPIAHDPTLIRQGRYYYSFITGDAGTRTYLPMRRSTDLLHWSDLGPVFATAPGWVTEQLGTTPADFWAPDIDFFAGTYHLYYAASSFGTNNSVIGLATNTTLDPSNPAYRWEDRGMVLRSSPPDDFNAIDPELIFDGDGQPWLAFGSFWDGIKMRRLDRATGMLSSDDTTLHSLASRGGASIEGASITRHGRYYFLFVSLDFCCRGVDSDYRVVVGRATSVTGPYVDRAGVPMLNGGGTELLRGYNEFRGTGGGDVFGRWFAHHYYDLYDDGLPKLSVRPITWPGGWPALGDPLSGSRAIGHGPAYATLVSRLDGSVIANPTCGYEGADIRLAAPSRGDPCQQWRLDERGGGWVSLGNRFSNKVAEVAACVNAEGARVAQWGWLANDCQRFRLVTARDGWSTIRSQLSGRVLQGAECGGAGSPVQTATATGEACQQFRLQPLGDVLIADTAGRLALDGCARPVAYRRYHPGRCQRWRFEHLTDGYYRVVNAATGRPLSVPASGGPVLGGHGAAARWRIEASPDGGYRLVAGAGYELPALLDTP
;
A
#
# COMPACT_ATOMS: atom_id res chain seq x y z
N MET A 1 37.99 -35.64 40.32
CA MET A 1 39.37 -35.15 40.39
C MET A 1 39.34 -33.71 39.93
N ASP A 2 38.52 -32.89 40.56
CA ASP A 2 38.68 -32.30 41.90
C ASP A 2 39.30 -30.92 41.70
N ASP A 3 38.50 -29.86 41.82
CA ASP A 3 38.69 -29.00 42.99
C ASP A 3 37.45 -28.15 43.29
N ASN A 4 37.25 -27.91 44.58
CA ASN A 4 36.11 -27.29 45.23
C ASN A 4 36.21 -25.75 45.28
N GLY A 5 35.06 -25.09 45.22
CA GLY A 5 34.88 -23.70 45.66
C GLY A 5 33.42 -23.46 46.10
N PRO A 6 33.15 -22.83 47.27
CA PRO A 6 31.84 -22.86 47.95
C PRO A 6 30.83 -21.82 47.44
N PRO A 7 29.53 -21.95 47.80
CA PRO A 7 28.45 -21.14 47.21
C PRO A 7 28.29 -19.78 47.91
N VAL A 8 28.05 -18.73 47.13
CA VAL A 8 27.71 -17.39 47.63
C VAL A 8 26.20 -17.17 47.48
N PRO A 9 25.49 -16.66 48.50
CA PRO A 9 24.03 -16.56 48.51
C PRO A 9 23.52 -15.41 47.64
N ALA A 10 22.45 -15.67 46.89
CA ALA A 10 21.67 -14.63 46.22
C ALA A 10 20.68 -14.00 47.22
N GLU A 11 21.09 -12.91 47.85
CA GLU A 11 20.15 -12.02 48.56
C GLU A 11 19.46 -11.07 47.59
N ARG A 12 18.13 -11.05 47.72
CA ARG A 12 17.20 -10.10 47.11
C ARG A 12 17.60 -8.66 47.42
N LEU A 13 17.76 -7.85 46.38
CA LEU A 13 17.58 -6.40 46.46
C LEU A 13 16.56 -5.98 45.39
N LEU A 14 15.35 -5.71 45.89
CA LEU A 14 14.28 -5.01 45.20
C LEU A 14 14.76 -3.58 44.90
N ALA A 15 15.13 -3.31 43.66
CA ALA A 15 15.25 -1.94 43.15
C ALA A 15 14.01 -1.64 42.30
N ARG A 16 13.13 -0.79 42.85
CA ARG A 16 12.01 -0.17 42.14
C ARG A 16 12.56 0.69 40.98
N PRO A 17 11.99 0.65 39.77
CA PRO A 17 12.25 1.67 38.78
C PRO A 17 11.55 3.00 39.19
N PRO A 18 12.10 4.16 38.80
CA PRO A 18 11.60 5.46 39.21
C PRO A 18 10.27 5.80 38.54
N HIS A 19 9.39 6.42 39.32
CA HIS A 19 8.19 7.11 38.88
C HIS A 19 8.56 8.22 37.88
N ILE A 20 7.96 8.19 36.70
CA ILE A 20 7.86 9.35 35.82
C ILE A 20 6.44 9.88 36.00
N GLU A 21 6.29 10.88 36.87
CA GLU A 21 5.11 11.73 36.95
C GLU A 21 5.25 12.87 35.93
N ASP A 22 4.12 13.17 35.29
CA ASP A 22 3.67 14.47 34.81
C ASP A 22 4.41 15.15 33.65
N TYR A 23 3.99 14.80 32.43
CA TYR A 23 3.81 15.80 31.36
C TYR A 23 2.32 15.94 31.04
N ALA A 24 1.66 16.82 31.79
CA ALA A 24 0.40 17.42 31.42
C ALA A 24 0.61 18.30 30.18
N CYS A 25 0.09 17.89 29.03
CA CYS A 25 0.01 18.78 27.88
C CYS A 25 -1.28 19.61 28.02
N MET A 26 -1.11 20.88 28.41
CA MET A 26 -2.15 21.91 28.47
C MET A 26 -2.92 21.98 27.15
N ALA A 27 -4.23 21.75 27.23
CA ALA A 27 -5.17 22.25 26.24
C ALA A 27 -5.19 23.79 26.32
N VAL A 28 -4.61 24.45 25.33
CA VAL A 28 -4.81 25.89 25.14
C VAL A 28 -6.20 26.09 24.52
N ALA A 29 -7.15 26.49 25.36
CA ALA A 29 -8.42 27.03 24.93
C ALA A 29 -8.18 28.37 24.22
N VAL A 30 -8.28 28.39 22.88
CA VAL A 30 -8.46 29.64 22.14
C VAL A 30 -9.95 29.86 21.95
N GLY A 31 -10.52 30.69 22.83
CA GLY A 31 -11.87 31.22 22.65
C GLY A 31 -11.91 32.08 21.40
N ARG A 32 -12.79 31.72 20.44
CA ARG A 32 -13.19 32.60 19.35
C ARG A 32 -14.69 32.86 19.45
N PHE A 33 -15.02 34.11 19.74
CA PHE A 33 -16.35 34.68 19.60
C PHE A 33 -16.83 34.52 18.15
N PHE A 34 -17.93 33.80 17.94
CA PHE A 34 -18.71 33.89 16.70
C PHE A 34 -19.70 35.05 16.83
N ALA A 35 -19.41 36.15 16.13
CA ALA A 35 -20.42 37.15 15.81
C ALA A 35 -21.24 36.65 14.62
N VAL A 36 -22.55 36.51 14.83
CA VAL A 36 -23.54 36.19 13.80
C VAL A 36 -23.74 37.41 12.91
N LEU A 37 -23.40 37.30 11.63
CA LEU A 37 -23.77 38.25 10.58
C LEU A 37 -24.78 37.57 9.63
N LEU A 38 -26.03 37.97 9.74
CA LEU A 38 -27.12 37.68 8.80
C LEU A 38 -26.86 38.41 7.46
N PRO A 39 -26.98 37.75 6.30
CA PRO A 39 -27.14 38.46 5.04
C PRO A 39 -28.63 38.73 4.79
N LEU A 40 -28.94 40.01 4.60
CA LEU A 40 -30.22 40.56 4.17
C LEU A 40 -30.45 40.18 2.70
N CYS A 41 -31.52 39.46 2.40
CA CYS A 41 -31.99 39.24 1.02
C CYS A 41 -32.50 40.57 0.43
N ALA A 42 -31.86 41.05 -0.62
CA ALA A 42 -32.40 42.10 -1.49
C ALA A 42 -32.80 41.49 -2.84
N SER A 43 -34.10 41.56 -3.12
CA SER A 43 -34.74 41.19 -4.38
C SER A 43 -34.38 42.16 -5.50
N LEU A 44 -33.78 41.67 -6.59
CA LEU A 44 -33.71 42.37 -7.87
C LEU A 44 -34.51 41.60 -8.92
N ALA A 45 -35.47 42.31 -9.51
CA ALA A 45 -36.40 41.81 -10.52
C ALA A 45 -35.66 41.36 -11.79
N GLY A 46 -35.96 40.15 -12.24
CA GLY A 46 -35.42 39.57 -13.47
C GLY A 46 -36.06 40.15 -14.73
N THR A 47 -35.22 40.42 -15.72
CA THR A 47 -35.61 40.58 -17.13
C THR A 47 -35.71 39.19 -17.79
N PRO A 48 -36.61 38.98 -18.77
CA PRO A 48 -36.81 37.65 -19.36
C PRO A 48 -35.65 37.27 -20.27
N ALA A 49 -34.99 36.15 -19.97
CA ALA A 49 -33.98 35.53 -20.80
C ALA A 49 -34.60 34.86 -22.03
N ARG A 50 -33.90 34.99 -23.16
CA ARG A 50 -34.22 34.47 -24.49
C ARG A 50 -34.15 32.92 -24.50
N PRO A 51 -35.00 32.19 -25.25
CA PRO A 51 -34.98 30.73 -25.24
C PRO A 51 -33.67 30.18 -25.82
N ALA A 52 -33.06 29.25 -25.06
CA ALA A 52 -31.86 28.52 -25.45
C ALA A 52 -32.15 27.58 -26.64
N ALA A 53 -31.23 27.52 -27.58
CA ALA A 53 -31.28 26.61 -28.72
C ALA A 53 -31.21 25.14 -28.26
N ALA A 54 -31.94 24.27 -28.96
CA ALA A 54 -32.02 22.85 -28.68
C ALA A 54 -30.65 22.16 -28.65
N VAL A 55 -30.41 21.40 -27.59
CA VAL A 55 -29.24 20.51 -27.44
C VAL A 55 -29.41 19.34 -28.43
N PRO A 56 -28.43 19.04 -29.30
CA PRO A 56 -28.50 17.86 -30.13
C PRO A 56 -28.39 16.60 -29.26
N GLU A 57 -29.21 15.60 -29.57
CA GLU A 57 -29.21 14.31 -28.88
C GLU A 57 -27.83 13.63 -28.90
N PRO A 58 -27.48 12.87 -27.84
CA PRO A 58 -26.22 12.15 -27.79
C PRO A 58 -26.17 11.08 -28.89
N VAL A 59 -25.20 11.25 -29.79
CA VAL A 59 -24.79 10.21 -30.73
C VAL A 59 -24.36 8.99 -29.91
N THR A 60 -25.06 7.87 -30.10
CA THR A 60 -24.69 6.57 -29.56
C THR A 60 -23.33 6.15 -30.15
N ALA A 61 -22.28 6.39 -29.38
CA ALA A 61 -20.95 5.87 -29.68
C ALA A 61 -20.98 4.34 -29.63
N GLY A 62 -20.60 3.71 -30.74
CA GLY A 62 -20.51 2.26 -30.87
C GLY A 62 -19.66 1.64 -29.76
N ALA A 63 -20.09 0.46 -29.33
CA ALA A 63 -19.45 -0.35 -28.29
C ALA A 63 -17.93 -0.42 -28.51
N SER A 64 -17.19 0.21 -27.59
CA SER A 64 -15.77 -0.04 -27.43
C SER A 64 -15.60 -1.44 -26.81
N ALA A 65 -14.69 -2.21 -27.36
CA ALA A 65 -14.28 -3.47 -26.76
C ALA A 65 -13.72 -3.22 -25.35
N GLY A 66 -14.48 -3.66 -24.34
CA GLY A 66 -14.02 -3.97 -22.99
C GLY A 66 -13.67 -2.78 -22.09
N ARG A 67 -14.67 -1.96 -21.70
CA ARG A 67 -14.60 -1.32 -20.39
C ARG A 67 -14.77 -2.44 -19.37
N ILE A 68 -13.70 -2.79 -18.66
CA ILE A 68 -13.78 -3.77 -17.58
C ILE A 68 -14.76 -3.19 -16.54
N ALA A 69 -15.68 -4.02 -16.03
CA ALA A 69 -16.66 -3.60 -15.04
C ALA A 69 -15.94 -2.89 -13.87
N ASP A 70 -16.52 -1.80 -13.37
CA ASP A 70 -16.00 -1.17 -12.16
C ASP A 70 -16.00 -2.23 -11.04
N ASP A 71 -14.82 -2.48 -10.45
CA ASP A 71 -14.68 -3.45 -9.36
C ASP A 71 -15.69 -3.11 -8.25
N PRO A 72 -16.37 -4.11 -7.64
CA PRO A 72 -17.39 -3.83 -6.64
C PRO A 72 -16.76 -3.31 -5.34
N ILE A 73 -17.52 -2.55 -4.55
CA ILE A 73 -17.06 -2.06 -3.24
C ILE A 73 -16.72 -3.25 -2.33
N ALA A 74 -15.51 -3.36 -1.84
CA ALA A 74 -15.15 -4.39 -0.87
C ALA A 74 -14.08 -3.87 0.07
N HIS A 75 -14.25 -4.18 1.35
CA HIS A 75 -13.25 -4.00 2.39
C HIS A 75 -13.12 -5.35 3.10
N ASP A 76 -11.89 -5.80 3.34
CA ASP A 76 -11.55 -7.12 3.90
C ASP A 76 -12.33 -8.31 3.30
N PRO A 77 -12.23 -8.55 1.97
CA PRO A 77 -12.92 -9.67 1.35
C PRO A 77 -12.31 -11.02 1.74
N THR A 78 -13.16 -11.96 2.14
CA THR A 78 -12.87 -13.41 2.10
C THR A 78 -13.52 -14.05 0.88
N LEU A 79 -12.98 -15.18 0.41
CA LEU A 79 -13.48 -15.95 -0.73
C LEU A 79 -13.72 -17.42 -0.40
N ILE A 80 -14.84 -17.95 -0.87
CA ILE A 80 -15.11 -19.39 -0.87
C ILE A 80 -15.88 -19.82 -2.12
N ARG A 81 -16.01 -21.12 -2.35
CA ARG A 81 -16.71 -21.66 -3.52
C ARG A 81 -17.75 -22.71 -3.13
N GLN A 82 -18.98 -22.55 -3.63
CA GLN A 82 -20.03 -23.57 -3.59
C GLN A 82 -20.52 -23.85 -5.02
N GLY A 83 -20.31 -25.08 -5.51
CA GLY A 83 -20.67 -25.48 -6.86
C GLY A 83 -19.97 -24.63 -7.94
N ARG A 84 -20.75 -23.94 -8.78
CA ARG A 84 -20.21 -23.08 -9.85
C ARG A 84 -19.89 -21.66 -9.42
N TYR A 85 -20.30 -21.26 -8.21
CA TYR A 85 -20.19 -19.89 -7.75
C TYR A 85 -19.04 -19.73 -6.77
N TYR A 86 -18.26 -18.68 -6.98
CA TYR A 86 -17.47 -18.05 -5.92
C TYR A 86 -18.39 -17.13 -5.13
N TYR A 87 -18.16 -17.08 -3.82
CA TYR A 87 -18.83 -16.20 -2.89
C TYR A 87 -17.78 -15.33 -2.21
N SER A 88 -18.11 -14.06 -1.99
CA SER A 88 -17.30 -13.15 -1.20
C SER A 88 -18.13 -12.51 -0.10
N PHE A 89 -17.52 -12.40 1.08
CA PHE A 89 -18.05 -11.71 2.24
C PHE A 89 -17.09 -10.57 2.55
N ILE A 90 -17.62 -9.41 2.91
CA ILE A 90 -16.82 -8.21 3.14
C ILE A 90 -17.20 -7.56 4.46
N THR A 91 -16.32 -6.70 4.96
CA THR A 91 -16.65 -5.69 5.98
C THR A 91 -17.90 -4.91 5.55
N GLY A 92 -18.75 -4.64 6.53
CA GLY A 92 -20.00 -3.91 6.35
C GLY A 92 -19.82 -2.43 6.03
N ASP A 93 -20.93 -1.71 6.07
CA ASP A 93 -20.96 -0.28 5.82
C ASP A 93 -21.70 0.42 6.96
N ALA A 94 -20.96 1.16 7.77
CA ALA A 94 -21.47 1.93 8.89
C ALA A 94 -22.52 2.99 8.48
N GLY A 95 -22.40 3.57 7.29
CA GLY A 95 -23.32 4.59 6.78
C GLY A 95 -24.70 4.04 6.45
N THR A 96 -24.75 2.82 5.92
CA THR A 96 -26.00 2.10 5.62
C THR A 96 -26.42 1.10 6.70
N ARG A 97 -25.58 0.91 7.73
CA ARG A 97 -25.71 -0.07 8.80
C ARG A 97 -25.85 -1.52 8.29
N THR A 98 -25.00 -1.88 7.34
CA THR A 98 -25.00 -3.21 6.71
C THR A 98 -23.99 -4.12 7.40
N TYR A 99 -24.37 -5.37 7.72
CA TYR A 99 -23.51 -6.33 8.42
C TYR A 99 -23.13 -7.49 7.50
N LEU A 100 -21.85 -7.56 7.14
CA LEU A 100 -21.25 -8.61 6.32
C LEU A 100 -21.98 -8.86 4.97
N PRO A 101 -21.98 -7.88 4.04
CA PRO A 101 -22.53 -8.07 2.71
C PRO A 101 -21.95 -9.29 1.99
N MET A 102 -22.82 -10.02 1.29
CA MET A 102 -22.47 -11.19 0.49
C MET A 102 -22.62 -10.91 -1.00
N ARG A 103 -21.68 -11.42 -1.80
CA ARG A 103 -21.78 -11.44 -3.26
C ARG A 103 -21.43 -12.80 -3.82
N ARG A 104 -21.87 -13.07 -5.06
CA ARG A 104 -21.41 -14.22 -5.83
C ARG A 104 -20.97 -13.88 -7.24
N SER A 105 -20.06 -14.69 -7.78
CA SER A 105 -19.58 -14.60 -9.15
C SER A 105 -19.32 -15.98 -9.74
N THR A 106 -19.37 -16.13 -11.06
CA THR A 106 -18.90 -17.34 -11.76
C THR A 106 -17.51 -17.20 -12.37
N ASP A 107 -17.00 -15.97 -12.48
CA ASP A 107 -15.77 -15.64 -13.21
C ASP A 107 -14.80 -14.73 -12.43
N LEU A 108 -15.17 -14.33 -11.21
CA LEU A 108 -14.44 -13.41 -10.31
C LEU A 108 -14.36 -11.96 -10.81
N LEU A 109 -15.05 -11.64 -11.91
CA LEU A 109 -15.08 -10.31 -12.52
C LEU A 109 -16.45 -9.67 -12.38
N HIS A 110 -17.50 -10.44 -12.65
CA HIS A 110 -18.88 -9.98 -12.59
C HIS A 110 -19.54 -10.53 -11.33
N TRP A 111 -19.98 -9.62 -10.45
CA TRP A 111 -20.51 -9.94 -9.14
C TRP A 111 -22.00 -9.61 -9.05
N SER A 112 -22.76 -10.47 -8.37
CA SER A 112 -24.16 -10.23 -8.00
C SER A 112 -24.29 -10.15 -6.49
N ASP A 113 -24.92 -9.09 -6.00
CA ASP A 113 -25.21 -8.92 -4.58
C ASP A 113 -26.25 -9.92 -4.09
N LEU A 114 -26.04 -10.44 -2.88
CA LEU A 114 -26.93 -11.40 -2.20
C LEU A 114 -27.52 -10.86 -0.89
N GLY A 115 -27.17 -9.62 -0.51
CA GLY A 115 -27.57 -9.00 0.76
C GLY A 115 -26.62 -9.34 1.92
N PRO A 116 -26.89 -8.81 3.12
CA PRO A 116 -26.08 -9.05 4.31
C PRO A 116 -26.34 -10.41 4.95
N VAL A 117 -25.35 -10.92 5.69
CA VAL A 117 -25.50 -12.08 6.57
C VAL A 117 -26.50 -11.79 7.69
N PHE A 118 -26.42 -10.60 8.28
CA PHE A 118 -27.32 -10.16 9.33
C PHE A 118 -28.11 -8.93 8.91
N ALA A 119 -29.43 -8.99 9.07
CA ALA A 119 -30.29 -7.81 8.93
C ALA A 119 -30.10 -6.83 10.10
N THR A 120 -29.78 -7.35 11.28
CA THR A 120 -29.52 -6.59 12.50
C THR A 120 -28.42 -7.27 13.31
N ALA A 121 -27.60 -6.48 14.00
CA ALA A 121 -26.60 -7.00 14.93
C ALA A 121 -27.23 -7.95 15.98
N PRO A 122 -26.64 -9.12 16.25
CA PRO A 122 -27.07 -9.99 17.34
C PRO A 122 -27.00 -9.28 18.70
N GLY A 123 -27.99 -9.51 19.57
CA GLY A 123 -28.14 -8.79 20.85
C GLY A 123 -26.95 -8.97 21.80
N TRP A 124 -26.29 -10.13 21.76
CA TRP A 124 -25.13 -10.40 22.60
C TRP A 124 -23.96 -9.44 22.33
N VAL A 125 -23.83 -8.92 21.10
CA VAL A 125 -22.78 -7.95 20.75
C VAL A 125 -22.94 -6.67 21.58
N THR A 126 -24.17 -6.16 21.67
CA THR A 126 -24.51 -4.99 22.48
C THR A 126 -24.28 -5.24 23.96
N GLU A 127 -24.62 -6.43 24.45
CA GLU A 127 -24.40 -6.82 25.85
C GLU A 127 -22.91 -6.84 26.20
N GLN A 128 -22.05 -7.34 25.31
CA GLN A 128 -20.61 -7.45 25.54
C GLN A 128 -19.89 -6.11 25.42
N LEU A 129 -20.24 -5.32 24.40
CA LEU A 129 -19.55 -4.07 24.08
C LEU A 129 -20.15 -2.84 24.78
N GLY A 130 -21.38 -2.94 25.30
CA GLY A 130 -22.14 -1.80 25.83
C GLY A 130 -22.64 -0.84 24.74
N THR A 131 -22.39 -1.15 23.47
CA THR A 131 -22.80 -0.39 22.29
C THR A 131 -23.07 -1.34 21.13
N THR A 132 -23.83 -0.90 20.14
CA THR A 132 -24.08 -1.65 18.92
C THR A 132 -23.29 -1.01 17.78
N PRO A 133 -22.19 -1.64 17.32
CA PRO A 133 -21.48 -1.22 16.12
C PRO A 133 -22.43 -1.06 14.94
N ALA A 134 -22.14 -0.11 14.05
CA ALA A 134 -22.98 0.16 12.88
C ALA A 134 -22.84 -0.93 11.81
N ASP A 135 -21.70 -1.60 11.78
CA ASP A 135 -21.30 -2.67 10.87
C ASP A 135 -20.43 -3.70 11.59
N PHE A 136 -20.12 -4.81 10.91
CA PHE A 136 -19.18 -5.85 11.34
C PHE A 136 -18.06 -5.98 10.31
N TRP A 137 -16.89 -6.40 10.78
CA TRP A 137 -15.64 -6.25 10.03
C TRP A 137 -14.93 -7.59 9.79
N ALA A 138 -14.08 -7.59 8.76
CA ALA A 138 -13.11 -8.61 8.38
C ALA A 138 -13.62 -10.04 8.55
N PRO A 139 -14.68 -10.43 7.81
CA PRO A 139 -15.15 -11.79 7.86
C PRO A 139 -14.14 -12.76 7.28
N ASP A 140 -14.08 -13.96 7.85
CA ASP A 140 -13.44 -15.13 7.25
C ASP A 140 -14.42 -16.31 7.22
N ILE A 141 -14.41 -17.08 6.13
CA ILE A 141 -15.34 -18.18 5.91
C ILE A 141 -14.66 -19.45 5.44
N ASP A 142 -15.00 -20.56 6.09
CA ASP A 142 -14.52 -21.88 5.69
C ASP A 142 -15.59 -22.97 5.84
N PHE A 143 -15.40 -24.10 5.17
CA PHE A 143 -16.35 -25.22 5.22
C PHE A 143 -15.74 -26.46 5.86
N PHE A 144 -16.30 -26.84 7.02
CA PHE A 144 -15.93 -28.08 7.71
C PHE A 144 -17.10 -28.64 8.51
N ALA A 145 -17.04 -29.92 8.87
CA ALA A 145 -18.09 -30.61 9.63
C ALA A 145 -19.52 -30.49 9.03
N GLY A 146 -19.62 -30.26 7.71
CA GLY A 146 -20.90 -30.16 7.00
C GLY A 146 -21.54 -28.76 7.02
N THR A 147 -20.87 -27.76 7.59
CA THR A 147 -21.36 -26.38 7.69
C THR A 147 -20.30 -25.35 7.28
N TYR A 148 -20.76 -24.25 6.71
CA TYR A 148 -19.98 -23.04 6.56
C TYR A 148 -19.89 -22.35 7.91
N HIS A 149 -18.69 -21.93 8.29
CA HIS A 149 -18.39 -21.19 9.51
C HIS A 149 -17.83 -19.83 9.08
N LEU A 150 -18.58 -18.78 9.38
CA LEU A 150 -18.22 -17.39 9.10
C LEU A 150 -17.86 -16.71 10.42
N TYR A 151 -16.57 -16.49 10.65
CA TYR A 151 -16.10 -15.67 11.76
C TYR A 151 -16.13 -14.20 11.35
N TYR A 152 -16.41 -13.31 12.29
CA TYR A 152 -16.45 -11.87 12.04
C TYR A 152 -16.13 -11.07 13.29
N ALA A 153 -15.72 -9.82 13.12
CA ALA A 153 -15.42 -8.92 14.21
C ALA A 153 -16.54 -7.88 14.43
N ALA A 154 -16.75 -7.48 15.68
CA ALA A 154 -17.54 -6.32 16.06
C ALA A 154 -16.71 -5.44 17.00
N SER A 155 -16.56 -4.16 16.67
CA SER A 155 -15.60 -3.28 17.33
C SER A 155 -15.93 -1.79 17.12
N SER A 156 -15.08 -0.91 17.66
CA SER A 156 -15.05 0.52 17.39
C SER A 156 -13.60 0.96 17.13
N PHE A 157 -13.41 1.89 16.19
CA PHE A 157 -12.09 2.31 15.72
C PHE A 157 -11.19 2.78 16.87
N GLY A 158 -9.95 2.30 16.88
CA GLY A 158 -8.93 2.72 17.85
C GLY A 158 -9.14 2.19 19.27
N THR A 159 -10.03 1.23 19.48
CA THR A 159 -10.30 0.65 20.81
C THR A 159 -9.77 -0.77 20.95
N ASN A 160 -9.31 -1.13 22.15
CA ASN A 160 -9.10 -2.51 22.55
C ASN A 160 -10.36 -3.00 23.29
N ASN A 161 -11.50 -3.08 22.62
CA ASN A 161 -12.74 -3.61 23.20
C ASN A 161 -13.54 -4.20 22.05
N SER A 162 -13.16 -5.41 21.67
CA SER A 162 -13.63 -6.04 20.44
C SER A 162 -14.04 -7.48 20.72
N VAL A 163 -14.92 -8.00 19.87
CA VAL A 163 -15.38 -9.38 19.93
C VAL A 163 -15.31 -10.02 18.55
N ILE A 164 -14.96 -11.30 18.53
CA ILE A 164 -15.13 -12.17 17.37
C ILE A 164 -16.37 -13.02 17.61
N GLY A 165 -17.29 -13.03 16.66
CA GLY A 165 -18.47 -13.89 16.63
C GLY A 165 -18.35 -14.99 15.58
N LEU A 166 -19.24 -15.98 15.67
CA LEU A 166 -19.37 -17.06 14.69
C LEU A 166 -20.81 -17.14 14.18
N ALA A 167 -20.99 -17.13 12.87
CA ALA A 167 -22.24 -17.48 12.19
C ALA A 167 -22.04 -18.78 11.38
N THR A 168 -23.09 -19.60 11.30
CA THR A 168 -23.04 -20.86 10.55
C THR A 168 -24.17 -21.00 9.56
N ASN A 169 -23.95 -21.70 8.46
CA ASN A 169 -24.98 -22.04 7.47
C ASN A 169 -24.63 -23.37 6.79
N THR A 170 -25.61 -24.09 6.25
CA THR A 170 -25.39 -25.34 5.50
C THR A 170 -25.21 -25.11 4.01
N THR A 171 -25.58 -23.93 3.51
CA THR A 171 -25.53 -23.56 2.10
C THR A 171 -25.32 -22.05 1.94
N LEU A 172 -24.66 -21.61 0.87
CA LEU A 172 -24.46 -20.19 0.57
C LEU A 172 -25.45 -19.68 -0.48
N ASP A 173 -26.15 -20.56 -1.18
CA ASP A 173 -27.21 -20.21 -2.15
C ASP A 173 -28.51 -19.78 -1.45
N PRO A 174 -28.92 -18.50 -1.53
CA PRO A 174 -30.16 -18.02 -0.90
C PRO A 174 -31.44 -18.62 -1.48
N SER A 175 -31.37 -19.27 -2.65
CA SER A 175 -32.52 -19.96 -3.23
C SER A 175 -32.75 -21.36 -2.64
N ASN A 176 -31.79 -21.89 -1.88
CA ASN A 176 -31.93 -23.18 -1.22
C ASN A 176 -32.83 -23.04 0.02
N PRO A 177 -33.88 -23.87 0.20
CA PRO A 177 -34.75 -23.81 1.37
C PRO A 177 -34.05 -23.98 2.73
N ALA A 178 -32.87 -24.60 2.75
CA ALA A 178 -32.04 -24.74 3.95
C ALA A 178 -31.18 -23.50 4.26
N TYR A 179 -31.18 -22.49 3.39
CA TYR A 179 -30.40 -21.26 3.59
C TYR A 179 -30.90 -20.50 4.80
N ARG A 180 -30.07 -20.47 5.85
CA ARG A 180 -30.27 -19.64 7.04
C ARG A 180 -28.96 -19.47 7.77
N TRP A 181 -28.63 -18.23 8.12
CA TRP A 181 -27.51 -17.96 9.01
C TRP A 181 -27.96 -18.18 10.46
N GLU A 182 -27.24 -19.03 11.17
CA GLU A 182 -27.41 -19.31 12.59
C GLU A 182 -26.26 -18.65 13.35
N ASP A 183 -26.57 -17.63 14.15
CA ASP A 183 -25.63 -17.02 15.09
C ASP A 183 -25.26 -18.02 16.20
N ARG A 184 -23.96 -18.20 16.43
CA ARG A 184 -23.41 -19.10 17.44
C ARG A 184 -22.85 -18.35 18.65
N GLY A 185 -22.88 -17.02 18.64
CA GLY A 185 -22.43 -16.20 19.76
C GLY A 185 -20.95 -15.84 19.70
N MET A 186 -20.44 -15.36 20.83
CA MET A 186 -19.08 -14.87 20.98
C MET A 186 -18.06 -16.01 21.05
N VAL A 187 -17.00 -15.89 20.25
CA VAL A 187 -15.84 -16.80 20.22
C VAL A 187 -14.71 -16.26 21.08
N LEU A 188 -14.35 -14.99 20.90
CA LEU A 188 -13.22 -14.33 21.56
C LEU A 188 -13.60 -12.89 21.88
N ARG A 189 -13.04 -12.34 22.97
CA ARG A 189 -13.08 -10.92 23.30
C ARG A 189 -11.68 -10.41 23.63
N SER A 190 -11.40 -9.16 23.30
CA SER A 190 -10.29 -8.36 23.86
C SER A 190 -10.87 -7.24 24.73
N SER A 191 -10.19 -6.92 25.83
CA SER A 191 -10.39 -5.66 26.56
C SER A 191 -9.07 -5.21 27.20
N PRO A 192 -8.87 -3.93 27.55
CA PRO A 192 -7.65 -3.54 28.24
C PRO A 192 -7.52 -4.35 29.55
N PRO A 193 -6.33 -4.85 29.91
CA PRO A 193 -5.01 -4.51 29.35
C PRO A 193 -4.47 -5.50 28.30
N ASP A 194 -5.31 -6.21 27.54
CA ASP A 194 -4.83 -7.13 26.50
C ASP A 194 -3.88 -6.45 25.51
N ASP A 195 -2.82 -7.17 25.12
CA ASP A 195 -1.79 -6.72 24.17
C ASP A 195 -2.16 -7.04 22.71
N PHE A 196 -3.38 -7.49 22.46
CA PHE A 196 -3.92 -7.82 21.14
C PHE A 196 -5.33 -7.30 21.00
N ASN A 197 -5.83 -7.20 19.77
CA ASN A 197 -7.22 -6.91 19.51
C ASN A 197 -7.95 -8.11 18.89
N ALA A 198 -9.17 -8.38 19.35
CA ALA A 198 -10.02 -9.47 18.86
C ALA A 198 -10.77 -9.04 17.59
N ILE A 199 -10.01 -8.79 16.50
CA ILE A 199 -10.55 -8.51 15.17
C ILE A 199 -9.77 -9.31 14.12
N ASP A 200 -10.19 -9.23 12.86
CA ASP A 200 -9.60 -9.91 11.70
C ASP A 200 -9.39 -11.42 11.91
N PRO A 201 -10.47 -12.17 12.24
CA PRO A 201 -10.39 -13.62 12.37
C PRO A 201 -9.95 -14.29 11.06
N GLU A 202 -9.17 -15.36 11.19
CA GLU A 202 -8.77 -16.24 10.08
C GLU A 202 -8.76 -17.69 10.56
N LEU A 203 -9.56 -18.54 9.93
CA LEU A 203 -9.60 -19.98 10.19
C LEU A 203 -8.54 -20.70 9.35
N ILE A 204 -7.79 -21.59 9.99
CA ILE A 204 -6.86 -22.49 9.30
C ILE A 204 -6.79 -23.85 9.97
N PHE A 205 -6.47 -24.89 9.18
CA PHE A 205 -6.26 -26.25 9.67
C PHE A 205 -4.78 -26.62 9.69
N ASP A 206 -4.34 -27.25 10.77
CA ASP A 206 -2.98 -27.80 10.83
C ASP A 206 -2.82 -29.10 10.00
N GLY A 207 -1.64 -29.73 10.12
CA GLY A 207 -1.29 -30.93 9.36
C GLY A 207 -2.21 -32.11 9.64
N ASP A 208 -2.83 -32.14 10.82
CA ASP A 208 -3.69 -33.21 11.33
C ASP A 208 -5.18 -32.87 11.15
N GLY A 209 -5.48 -31.72 10.55
CA GLY A 209 -6.85 -31.25 10.31
C GLY A 209 -7.52 -30.67 11.55
N GLN A 210 -6.74 -30.24 12.55
CA GLN A 210 -7.22 -29.53 13.72
C GLN A 210 -7.38 -28.04 13.39
N PRO A 211 -8.56 -27.42 13.64
CA PRO A 211 -8.79 -26.01 13.36
C PRO A 211 -8.13 -25.07 14.37
N TRP A 212 -7.68 -23.93 13.87
CA TRP A 212 -7.05 -22.83 14.61
C TRP A 212 -7.63 -21.51 14.13
N LEU A 213 -7.78 -20.55 15.04
CA LEU A 213 -8.21 -19.19 14.74
C LEU A 213 -7.03 -18.26 14.94
N ALA A 214 -6.50 -17.71 13.85
CA ALA A 214 -5.65 -16.53 13.91
C ALA A 214 -6.53 -15.28 14.02
N PHE A 215 -6.00 -14.23 14.63
CA PHE A 215 -6.68 -12.94 14.78
C PHE A 215 -5.66 -11.87 15.16
N GLY A 216 -6.02 -10.59 15.01
CA GLY A 216 -5.21 -9.49 15.51
C GLY A 216 -5.09 -8.34 14.52
N SER A 217 -5.05 -7.14 15.09
CA SER A 217 -4.84 -5.89 14.38
C SER A 217 -4.27 -4.88 15.38
N PHE A 218 -3.18 -4.21 15.04
CA PHE A 218 -2.41 -3.31 15.92
C PHE A 218 -1.97 -3.97 17.25
N TRP A 219 -1.70 -3.18 18.29
CA TRP A 219 -1.09 -3.61 19.56
C TRP A 219 0.18 -4.45 19.31
N ASP A 220 0.28 -5.65 19.88
CA ASP A 220 1.41 -6.57 19.64
C ASP A 220 1.21 -7.46 18.40
N GLY A 221 0.11 -7.31 17.67
CA GLY A 221 -0.08 -7.90 16.35
C GLY A 221 -0.88 -9.20 16.32
N ILE A 222 -0.43 -10.17 15.52
CA ILE A 222 -1.20 -11.35 15.15
C ILE A 222 -1.02 -12.46 16.19
N LYS A 223 -2.13 -12.95 16.73
CA LYS A 223 -2.19 -14.03 17.69
C LYS A 223 -2.96 -15.23 17.10
N MET A 224 -2.91 -16.37 17.79
CA MET A 224 -3.64 -17.57 17.40
C MET A 224 -4.07 -18.41 18.61
N ARG A 225 -5.26 -19.00 18.53
CA ARG A 225 -5.84 -19.92 19.51
C ARG A 225 -6.39 -21.18 18.81
N ARG A 226 -6.33 -22.32 19.48
CA ARG A 226 -6.95 -23.57 19.02
C ARG A 226 -8.48 -23.49 19.09
N LEU A 227 -9.16 -24.03 18.08
CA LEU A 227 -10.62 -24.21 18.07
C LEU A 227 -11.03 -25.64 18.44
N ASP A 228 -12.18 -25.80 19.07
CA ASP A 228 -12.86 -27.09 19.16
C ASP A 228 -13.50 -27.43 17.81
N ARG A 229 -13.17 -28.61 17.27
CA ARG A 229 -13.59 -29.02 15.93
C ARG A 229 -15.09 -29.30 15.82
N ALA A 230 -15.74 -29.69 16.91
CA ALA A 230 -17.17 -30.02 16.90
C ALA A 230 -18.05 -28.78 16.91
N THR A 231 -17.58 -27.70 17.53
CA THR A 231 -18.37 -26.49 17.77
C THR A 231 -17.92 -25.28 16.95
N GLY A 232 -16.66 -25.25 16.50
CA GLY A 232 -16.06 -24.04 15.92
C GLY A 232 -15.75 -22.95 16.96
N MET A 233 -15.90 -23.24 18.26
CA MET A 233 -15.57 -22.30 19.33
C MET A 233 -14.12 -22.46 19.79
N LEU A 234 -13.62 -21.56 20.63
CA LEU A 234 -12.31 -21.76 21.25
C LEU A 234 -12.26 -23.07 22.03
N SER A 235 -11.14 -23.79 21.92
CA SER A 235 -10.91 -25.01 22.68
C SER A 235 -10.81 -24.70 24.18
N SER A 236 -11.53 -25.48 24.99
CA SER A 236 -11.37 -25.51 26.45
C SER A 236 -10.17 -26.34 26.89
N ASP A 237 -9.75 -27.30 26.06
CA ASP A 237 -8.66 -28.24 26.36
C ASP A 237 -7.28 -27.61 26.12
N ASP A 238 -7.19 -26.69 25.16
CA ASP A 238 -6.00 -25.92 24.86
C ASP A 238 -6.30 -24.42 24.86
N THR A 239 -5.86 -23.77 25.93
CA THR A 239 -6.02 -22.33 26.13
C THR A 239 -4.81 -21.49 25.71
N THR A 240 -3.80 -22.12 25.10
CA THR A 240 -2.54 -21.47 24.73
C THR A 240 -2.75 -20.38 23.70
N LEU A 241 -2.30 -19.17 24.03
CA LEU A 241 -2.23 -18.03 23.11
C LEU A 241 -0.86 -18.00 22.43
N HIS A 242 -0.85 -18.18 21.10
CA HIS A 242 0.35 -18.08 20.30
C HIS A 242 0.48 -16.68 19.70
N SER A 243 1.70 -16.13 19.65
CA SER A 243 1.99 -14.92 18.87
C SER A 243 2.67 -15.32 17.56
N LEU A 244 2.13 -14.84 16.43
CA LEU A 244 2.58 -15.23 15.09
C LEU A 244 3.44 -14.14 14.43
N ALA A 245 3.07 -12.88 14.62
CA ALA A 245 3.76 -11.72 14.05
C ALA A 245 3.55 -10.46 14.91
N SER A 246 4.59 -9.63 15.03
CA SER A 246 4.56 -8.36 15.78
C SER A 246 5.45 -7.34 15.09
N ARG A 247 5.10 -6.06 15.23
CA ARG A 247 5.97 -4.92 14.89
C ARG A 247 6.30 -4.07 16.13
N GLY A 248 6.22 -4.64 17.32
CA GLY A 248 6.52 -3.93 18.57
C GLY A 248 5.63 -2.70 18.79
N GLY A 249 4.32 -2.84 18.56
CA GLY A 249 3.36 -1.74 18.68
C GLY A 249 3.05 -0.99 17.37
N ALA A 250 3.87 -1.15 16.32
CA ALA A 250 3.55 -0.59 15.01
C ALA A 250 2.47 -1.41 14.28
N SER A 251 1.83 -0.80 13.29
CA SER A 251 0.62 -1.33 12.68
C SER A 251 0.83 -2.59 11.84
N ILE A 252 0.02 -3.60 12.13
CA ILE A 252 -0.02 -4.91 11.49
C ILE A 252 -1.41 -5.49 11.70
N GLU A 253 -2.04 -6.05 10.68
CA GLU A 253 -3.39 -6.63 10.79
C GLU A 253 -3.73 -7.59 9.63
N GLY A 254 -4.96 -8.10 9.59
CA GLY A 254 -5.52 -8.83 8.44
C GLY A 254 -4.75 -10.11 8.16
N ALA A 255 -4.70 -11.03 9.13
CA ALA A 255 -4.09 -12.33 8.94
C ALA A 255 -4.83 -13.11 7.84
N SER A 256 -4.08 -13.73 6.93
CA SER A 256 -4.57 -14.82 6.09
C SER A 256 -3.51 -15.91 6.03
N ILE A 257 -3.90 -17.18 6.25
CA ILE A 257 -2.96 -18.29 6.35
C ILE A 257 -3.34 -19.37 5.35
N THR A 258 -2.40 -19.68 4.46
CA THR A 258 -2.56 -20.80 3.52
C THR A 258 -1.41 -21.80 3.62
N ARG A 259 -1.71 -23.07 3.34
CA ARG A 259 -0.69 -24.12 3.28
C ARG A 259 -0.25 -24.37 1.84
N HIS A 260 1.05 -24.30 1.60
CA HIS A 260 1.65 -24.68 0.32
C HIS A 260 2.88 -25.58 0.55
N GLY A 261 2.79 -26.82 0.08
CA GLY A 261 3.79 -27.86 0.36
C GLY A 261 3.91 -28.13 1.86
N ARG A 262 5.14 -28.03 2.39
CA ARG A 262 5.44 -28.26 3.82
C ARG A 262 5.29 -27.01 4.70
N TYR A 263 4.86 -25.89 4.13
CA TYR A 263 4.85 -24.59 4.81
C TYR A 263 3.44 -24.04 4.94
N TYR A 264 3.20 -23.36 6.06
CA TYR A 264 2.16 -22.37 6.27
C TYR A 264 2.72 -21.00 5.87
N PHE A 265 1.95 -20.21 5.14
CA PHE A 265 2.29 -18.84 4.78
C PHE A 265 1.30 -17.91 5.46
N LEU A 266 1.80 -17.02 6.31
CA LEU A 266 1.03 -15.97 6.98
C LEU A 266 1.19 -14.67 6.19
N PHE A 267 0.10 -14.24 5.58
CA PHE A 267 -0.06 -12.93 4.94
C PHE A 267 -0.61 -11.96 5.98
N VAL A 268 -0.08 -10.75 6.01
CA VAL A 268 -0.57 -9.66 6.85
C VAL A 268 -0.48 -8.34 6.09
N SER A 269 -1.33 -7.40 6.47
CA SER A 269 -1.25 -6.01 6.01
C SER A 269 -0.44 -5.19 7.01
N LEU A 270 0.49 -4.39 6.50
CA LEU A 270 1.25 -3.43 7.31
C LEU A 270 0.81 -2.00 6.99
N ASP A 271 1.05 -1.09 7.95
CA ASP A 271 0.82 0.35 7.81
C ASP A 271 -0.67 0.71 8.03
N PHE A 272 -1.37 1.56 7.27
CA PHE A 272 -2.78 1.90 7.58
C PHE A 272 -3.73 1.86 6.39
N CYS A 273 -4.89 1.24 6.62
CA CYS A 273 -6.08 1.30 5.78
C CYS A 273 -6.84 2.62 5.97
N CYS A 274 -8.00 2.66 5.33
CA CYS A 274 -9.16 3.44 5.75
C CYS A 274 -8.95 4.96 5.69
N ARG A 275 -7.98 5.40 4.88
CA ARG A 275 -7.65 6.80 4.63
C ARG A 275 -7.91 7.18 3.16
N GLY A 276 -8.81 6.46 2.50
CA GLY A 276 -9.10 6.65 1.07
C GLY A 276 -7.83 6.53 0.23
N VAL A 277 -7.61 7.48 -0.67
CA VAL A 277 -6.43 7.53 -1.55
C VAL A 277 -5.09 7.68 -0.81
N ASP A 278 -5.14 8.05 0.47
CA ASP A 278 -3.97 8.23 1.34
C ASP A 278 -3.62 6.94 2.12
N SER A 279 -4.38 5.86 1.93
CA SER A 279 -4.07 4.55 2.51
C SER A 279 -2.76 4.01 1.96
N ASP A 280 -1.91 3.49 2.85
CA ASP A 280 -0.54 3.05 2.55
C ASP A 280 -0.30 1.58 2.90
N TYR A 281 -1.39 0.81 3.02
CA TYR A 281 -1.34 -0.64 3.10
C TYR A 281 -0.47 -1.29 2.04
N ARG A 282 0.21 -2.31 2.53
CA ARG A 282 0.99 -3.26 1.77
C ARG A 282 0.87 -4.63 2.41
N VAL A 283 0.87 -5.65 1.56
CA VAL A 283 0.82 -7.05 1.94
C VAL A 283 2.24 -7.58 2.07
N VAL A 284 2.54 -8.18 3.21
CA VAL A 284 3.79 -8.92 3.44
C VAL A 284 3.47 -10.37 3.80
N VAL A 285 4.45 -11.25 3.62
CA VAL A 285 4.31 -12.67 3.95
C VAL A 285 5.53 -13.22 4.69
N GLY A 286 5.31 -14.13 5.63
CA GLY A 286 6.31 -15.05 6.15
C GLY A 286 5.82 -16.49 6.11
N ARG A 287 6.70 -17.45 6.38
CA ARG A 287 6.34 -18.87 6.37
C ARG A 287 6.88 -19.63 7.58
N ALA A 288 6.18 -20.70 7.96
CA ALA A 288 6.53 -21.62 9.04
C ALA A 288 6.25 -23.07 8.64
N THR A 289 6.87 -24.05 9.30
CA THR A 289 6.53 -25.48 9.10
C THR A 289 5.45 -25.97 10.08
N SER A 290 5.13 -25.17 11.09
CA SER A 290 4.01 -25.36 12.01
C SER A 290 3.05 -24.18 11.87
N VAL A 291 1.75 -24.42 12.02
CA VAL A 291 0.72 -23.36 11.94
C VAL A 291 0.92 -22.31 13.04
N THR A 292 1.46 -22.71 14.19
CA THR A 292 1.77 -21.84 15.34
C THR A 292 3.12 -21.12 15.24
N GLY A 293 3.82 -21.24 14.10
CA GLY A 293 5.11 -20.59 13.88
C GLY A 293 6.33 -21.41 14.35
N PRO A 294 7.50 -20.77 14.49
CA PRO A 294 7.76 -19.37 14.18
C PRO A 294 7.69 -19.06 12.68
N TYR A 295 7.08 -17.94 12.31
CA TYR A 295 7.06 -17.44 10.93
C TYR A 295 8.29 -16.58 10.65
N VAL A 296 8.93 -16.83 9.51
CA VAL A 296 10.09 -16.04 9.04
C VAL A 296 9.88 -15.60 7.59
N ASP A 297 10.42 -14.44 7.25
CA ASP A 297 10.41 -13.96 5.87
C ASP A 297 11.47 -14.66 4.99
N ARG A 298 11.56 -14.27 3.72
CA ARG A 298 12.50 -14.85 2.75
C ARG A 298 13.96 -14.63 3.12
N ALA A 299 14.28 -13.57 3.86
CA ALA A 299 15.61 -13.28 4.36
C ALA A 299 15.91 -13.97 5.70
N GLY A 300 14.92 -14.65 6.30
CA GLY A 300 15.04 -15.33 7.59
C GLY A 300 14.76 -14.43 8.79
N VAL A 301 14.23 -13.21 8.59
CA VAL A 301 13.86 -12.32 9.69
C VAL A 301 12.55 -12.83 10.31
N PRO A 302 12.50 -13.05 11.64
CA PRO A 302 11.26 -13.43 12.32
C PRO A 302 10.17 -12.38 12.14
N MET A 303 8.94 -12.83 11.85
CA MET A 303 7.78 -11.93 11.80
C MET A 303 7.42 -11.34 13.17
N LEU A 304 7.87 -11.96 14.27
CA LEU A 304 7.78 -11.38 15.62
C LEU A 304 8.72 -10.18 15.83
N ASN A 305 9.69 -9.97 14.94
CA ASN A 305 10.62 -8.84 14.97
C ASN A 305 10.38 -7.89 13.78
N GLY A 306 9.14 -7.83 13.28
CA GLY A 306 8.76 -7.00 12.14
C GLY A 306 9.23 -7.51 10.77
N GLY A 307 9.68 -8.77 10.68
CA GLY A 307 10.00 -9.42 9.41
C GLY A 307 8.77 -9.56 8.49
N GLY A 308 9.01 -9.66 7.19
CA GLY A 308 7.96 -9.83 6.20
C GLY A 308 8.45 -9.59 4.78
N THR A 309 8.19 -10.53 3.87
CA THR A 309 8.49 -10.35 2.44
C THR A 309 7.34 -9.61 1.78
N GLU A 310 7.56 -8.37 1.34
CA GLU A 310 6.56 -7.58 0.62
C GLU A 310 6.14 -8.28 -0.68
N LEU A 311 4.83 -8.41 -0.88
CA LEU A 311 4.22 -9.02 -2.07
C LEU A 311 3.46 -8.02 -2.91
N LEU A 312 2.76 -7.09 -2.26
CA LEU A 312 1.91 -6.12 -2.92
C LEU A 312 1.91 -4.82 -2.14
N ARG A 313 1.96 -3.71 -2.85
CA ARG A 313 1.85 -2.37 -2.31
C ARG A 313 1.05 -1.52 -3.27
N GLY A 314 0.65 -0.33 -2.84
CA GLY A 314 -0.10 0.55 -3.73
C GLY A 314 0.69 1.07 -4.95
N TYR A 315 0.06 1.03 -6.13
CA TYR A 315 0.54 1.55 -7.42
C TYR A 315 -0.64 1.92 -8.32
N ASN A 316 -0.44 2.80 -9.31
CA ASN A 316 -1.50 3.31 -10.19
C ASN A 316 -2.77 3.72 -9.41
N GLU A 317 -3.92 3.17 -9.78
CA GLU A 317 -5.19 3.35 -9.08
C GLU A 317 -5.32 2.56 -7.78
N PHE A 318 -4.50 1.52 -7.59
CA PHE A 318 -4.57 0.62 -6.45
C PHE A 318 -3.85 1.25 -5.26
N ARG A 319 -4.52 2.09 -4.46
CA ARG A 319 -3.94 2.62 -3.20
C ARG A 319 -4.21 1.67 -2.04
N GLY A 320 -3.33 1.68 -1.03
CA GLY A 320 -3.45 0.85 0.18
C GLY A 320 -3.96 -0.57 -0.03
N THR A 321 -3.23 -1.39 -0.78
CA THR A 321 -3.64 -2.79 -1.05
C THR A 321 -3.43 -3.65 0.19
N GLY A 322 -4.49 -4.27 0.72
CA GLY A 322 -4.41 -5.10 1.93
C GLY A 322 -5.74 -5.78 2.27
N GLY A 323 -5.84 -6.28 3.50
CA GLY A 323 -7.00 -7.00 4.04
C GLY A 323 -7.46 -8.09 3.10
N GLY A 324 -6.61 -9.08 2.82
CA GLY A 324 -6.85 -10.05 1.77
C GLY A 324 -6.72 -11.50 2.21
N ASP A 325 -7.42 -12.37 1.49
CA ASP A 325 -7.59 -13.80 1.74
C ASP A 325 -7.05 -14.63 0.55
N VAL A 326 -6.43 -15.78 0.85
CA VAL A 326 -5.93 -16.74 -0.14
C VAL A 326 -6.89 -17.93 -0.27
N PHE A 327 -7.72 -17.90 -1.32
CA PHE A 327 -8.56 -19.03 -1.70
C PHE A 327 -8.01 -19.79 -2.91
N GLY A 328 -7.41 -20.95 -2.67
CA GLY A 328 -6.89 -21.84 -3.71
C GLY A 328 -5.77 -21.22 -4.54
N ARG A 329 -6.09 -20.76 -5.76
CA ARG A 329 -5.12 -20.08 -6.65
C ARG A 329 -5.34 -18.58 -6.75
N TRP A 330 -6.21 -18.04 -5.91
CA TRP A 330 -6.62 -16.64 -5.92
C TRP A 330 -6.20 -15.98 -4.62
N PHE A 331 -5.89 -14.70 -4.72
CA PHE A 331 -5.77 -13.79 -3.60
C PHE A 331 -6.81 -12.69 -3.82
N ALA A 332 -7.85 -12.66 -3.00
CA ALA A 332 -8.79 -11.55 -2.95
C ALA A 332 -8.30 -10.55 -1.93
N HIS A 333 -8.35 -9.27 -2.25
CA HIS A 333 -7.98 -8.21 -1.33
C HIS A 333 -8.75 -6.95 -1.69
N HIS A 334 -8.72 -5.96 -0.81
CA HIS A 334 -9.21 -4.63 -1.16
C HIS A 334 -8.07 -3.69 -1.58
N TYR A 335 -8.45 -2.64 -2.30
CA TYR A 335 -7.63 -1.45 -2.53
C TYR A 335 -8.52 -0.22 -2.52
N TYR A 336 -7.93 0.95 -2.30
CA TYR A 336 -8.64 2.23 -2.37
C TYR A 336 -8.42 2.85 -3.75
N ASP A 337 -9.51 3.02 -4.50
CA ASP A 337 -9.43 3.42 -5.90
C ASP A 337 -9.15 4.91 -6.05
N LEU A 338 -7.97 5.25 -6.60
CA LEU A 338 -7.58 6.64 -6.88
C LEU A 338 -8.60 7.41 -7.74
N TYR A 339 -9.27 6.72 -8.66
CA TYR A 339 -10.17 7.34 -9.64
C TYR A 339 -11.64 7.26 -9.22
N ASP A 340 -11.93 6.69 -8.06
CA ASP A 340 -13.26 6.62 -7.45
C ASP A 340 -13.20 7.09 -6.00
N ASP A 341 -12.57 8.26 -5.79
CA ASP A 341 -12.45 9.00 -4.51
C ASP A 341 -11.94 8.17 -3.32
N GLY A 342 -11.13 7.16 -3.60
CA GLY A 342 -10.60 6.27 -2.57
C GLY A 342 -11.64 5.31 -2.02
N LEU A 343 -12.70 4.97 -2.75
CA LEU A 343 -13.61 3.91 -2.35
C LEU A 343 -12.87 2.56 -2.29
N PRO A 344 -13.13 1.72 -1.27
CA PRO A 344 -12.50 0.41 -1.16
C PRO A 344 -13.14 -0.55 -2.16
N LYS A 345 -12.35 -1.13 -3.06
CA LYS A 345 -12.78 -2.00 -4.15
C LYS A 345 -12.16 -3.38 -4.05
N LEU A 346 -12.90 -4.39 -4.48
CA LEU A 346 -12.42 -5.77 -4.58
C LEU A 346 -11.38 -5.87 -5.69
N SER A 347 -10.28 -6.57 -5.42
CA SER A 347 -9.36 -7.04 -6.44
C SER A 347 -9.06 -8.51 -6.23
N VAL A 348 -9.09 -9.28 -7.32
CA VAL A 348 -8.73 -10.70 -7.31
C VAL A 348 -7.50 -10.90 -8.19
N ARG A 349 -6.47 -11.54 -7.63
CA ARG A 349 -5.19 -11.79 -8.30
C ARG A 349 -4.87 -13.28 -8.32
N PRO A 350 -4.25 -13.80 -9.38
CA PRO A 350 -3.69 -15.14 -9.34
C PRO A 350 -2.46 -15.17 -8.42
N ILE A 351 -2.36 -16.20 -7.58
CA ILE A 351 -1.14 -16.49 -6.82
C ILE A 351 -0.33 -17.60 -7.50
N THR A 352 0.98 -17.42 -7.56
CA THR A 352 1.94 -18.41 -8.08
C THR A 352 3.06 -18.62 -7.06
N TRP A 353 3.83 -19.71 -7.19
CA TRP A 353 4.81 -20.12 -6.17
C TRP A 353 6.24 -20.29 -6.72
N PRO A 354 6.81 -19.31 -7.45
CA PRO A 354 8.15 -19.43 -8.00
C PRO A 354 9.19 -19.60 -6.88
N GLY A 355 9.99 -20.66 -6.95
CA GLY A 355 10.99 -20.97 -5.93
C GLY A 355 10.39 -21.27 -4.54
N GLY A 356 9.11 -21.66 -4.47
CA GLY A 356 8.42 -22.00 -3.22
C GLY A 356 8.05 -20.80 -2.35
N TRP A 357 7.98 -19.60 -2.92
CA TRP A 357 7.44 -18.39 -2.28
C TRP A 357 6.30 -17.83 -3.12
N PRO A 358 5.29 -17.21 -2.49
CA PRO A 358 4.18 -16.64 -3.24
C PRO A 358 4.63 -15.44 -4.06
N ALA A 359 3.99 -15.27 -5.22
CA ALA A 359 4.04 -14.10 -6.07
C ALA A 359 2.62 -13.85 -6.59
N LEU A 360 2.17 -12.60 -6.48
CA LEU A 360 0.86 -12.17 -6.95
C LEU A 360 0.99 -11.65 -8.38
N GLY A 361 0.06 -12.07 -9.24
CA GLY A 361 -0.05 -11.52 -10.59
C GLY A 361 -0.86 -10.22 -10.65
N ASP A 362 -1.05 -9.76 -11.88
CA ASP A 362 -1.94 -8.65 -12.19
C ASP A 362 -3.39 -8.94 -11.75
N PRO A 363 -4.15 -7.90 -11.39
CA PRO A 363 -5.56 -8.08 -11.07
C PRO A 363 -6.31 -8.63 -12.28
N LEU A 364 -7.27 -9.51 -12.05
CA LEU A 364 -8.11 -10.06 -13.12
C LEU A 364 -8.86 -8.95 -13.87
N SER A 365 -9.24 -7.89 -13.17
CA SER A 365 -9.88 -6.69 -13.71
C SER A 365 -8.92 -5.75 -14.47
N GLY A 366 -7.62 -6.05 -14.53
CA GLY A 366 -6.63 -5.21 -15.20
C GLY A 366 -6.41 -3.85 -14.52
N SER A 367 -5.57 -3.01 -15.11
CA SER A 367 -5.34 -1.62 -14.68
C SER A 367 -5.74 -0.66 -15.79
N ARG A 368 -6.23 0.52 -15.40
CA ARG A 368 -6.48 1.67 -16.29
C ARG A 368 -5.20 2.36 -16.73
N ALA A 369 -4.09 2.14 -16.02
CA ALA A 369 -2.75 2.60 -16.36
C ALA A 369 -1.86 1.43 -16.81
N ILE A 370 -0.77 1.74 -17.50
CA ILE A 370 0.22 0.72 -17.90
C ILE A 370 1.24 0.47 -16.79
N GLY A 371 1.78 -0.75 -16.77
CA GLY A 371 2.80 -1.12 -15.78
C GLY A 371 2.33 -0.99 -14.34
N HIS A 372 3.28 -0.78 -13.43
CA HIS A 372 3.08 -0.82 -11.98
C HIS A 372 3.40 0.53 -11.29
N GLY A 373 2.98 1.63 -11.92
CA GLY A 373 3.21 2.99 -11.43
C GLY A 373 4.61 3.51 -11.70
N PRO A 374 4.94 4.72 -11.21
CA PRO A 374 6.21 5.36 -11.53
C PRO A 374 7.40 4.47 -11.17
N ALA A 375 8.41 4.48 -12.03
CA ALA A 375 9.63 3.71 -11.87
C ALA A 375 10.38 4.14 -10.60
N TYR A 376 10.90 3.17 -9.87
CA TYR A 376 11.82 3.46 -8.79
C TYR A 376 13.13 4.03 -9.33
N ALA A 377 13.67 5.00 -8.61
CA ALA A 377 14.92 5.66 -8.91
C ALA A 377 15.74 5.93 -7.64
N THR A 378 17.05 6.10 -7.80
CA THR A 378 17.87 6.78 -6.79
C THR A 378 18.02 8.25 -7.17
N LEU A 379 18.00 9.14 -6.18
CA LEU A 379 18.29 10.57 -6.35
C LEU A 379 19.77 10.80 -6.02
N VAL A 380 20.60 10.90 -7.06
CA VAL A 380 22.07 10.91 -6.95
C VAL A 380 22.59 12.33 -6.89
N SER A 381 23.33 12.67 -5.84
CA SER A 381 23.99 13.96 -5.62
C SER A 381 25.08 14.22 -6.65
N ARG A 382 25.12 15.45 -7.19
CA ARG A 382 26.20 15.90 -8.08
C ARG A 382 27.53 16.08 -7.36
N LEU A 383 27.50 16.32 -6.05
CA LEU A 383 28.69 16.62 -5.25
C LEU A 383 29.69 15.46 -5.26
N ASP A 384 29.22 14.25 -4.93
CA ASP A 384 30.08 13.09 -4.64
C ASP A 384 29.47 11.75 -5.10
N GLY A 385 28.29 11.77 -5.73
CA GLY A 385 27.58 10.55 -6.14
C GLY A 385 26.84 9.82 -5.01
N SER A 386 26.80 10.38 -3.80
CA SER A 386 25.93 9.89 -2.73
C SER A 386 24.46 9.98 -3.12
N VAL A 387 23.60 9.19 -2.48
CA VAL A 387 22.17 9.10 -2.80
C VAL A 387 21.31 9.48 -1.60
N ILE A 388 20.14 10.07 -1.86
CA ILE A 388 19.11 10.26 -0.84
C ILE A 388 18.63 8.89 -0.34
N ALA A 389 18.64 8.69 0.98
CA ALA A 389 18.30 7.43 1.63
C ALA A 389 17.58 7.65 2.96
N ASN A 390 16.76 6.68 3.37
CA ASN A 390 16.34 6.54 4.77
C ASN A 390 17.13 5.38 5.41
N PRO A 391 18.18 5.63 6.22
CA PRO A 391 19.08 4.57 6.69
C PRO A 391 18.43 3.54 7.62
N THR A 392 17.28 3.86 8.21
CA THR A 392 16.61 3.01 9.20
C THR A 392 15.47 2.19 8.64
N CYS A 393 15.11 2.41 7.37
CA CYS A 393 14.16 1.58 6.65
C CYS A 393 12.86 1.31 7.42
N GLY A 394 12.10 2.29 7.95
CA GLY A 394 10.71 1.93 8.30
C GLY A 394 9.90 2.72 9.30
N TYR A 395 10.46 3.59 10.14
CA TYR A 395 9.65 4.31 11.12
C TYR A 395 9.33 5.74 10.65
N GLU A 396 8.18 6.26 11.09
CA GLU A 396 7.77 7.64 10.86
C GLU A 396 8.67 8.60 11.62
N GLY A 397 9.08 9.69 10.96
CA GLY A 397 9.96 10.71 11.52
C GLY A 397 11.44 10.41 11.37
N ALA A 398 11.80 9.23 10.85
CA ALA A 398 13.18 8.86 10.58
C ALA A 398 13.84 9.81 9.57
N ASP A 399 15.07 10.23 9.89
CA ASP A 399 15.84 11.14 9.05
C ASP A 399 16.11 10.57 7.67
N ILE A 400 16.04 11.46 6.68
CA ILE A 400 16.57 11.21 5.35
C ILE A 400 17.99 11.80 5.31
N ARG A 401 18.93 11.02 4.80
CA ARG A 401 20.36 11.37 4.74
C ARG A 401 20.90 11.10 3.34
N LEU A 402 22.03 11.71 3.02
CA LEU A 402 22.86 11.24 1.93
C LEU A 402 23.61 9.99 2.38
N ALA A 403 23.70 8.98 1.53
CA ALA A 403 24.38 7.72 1.81
C ALA A 403 25.21 7.26 0.61
N ALA A 404 26.21 6.41 0.86
CA ALA A 404 26.90 5.73 -0.22
C ALA A 404 25.89 4.84 -0.99
N PRO A 405 25.94 4.83 -2.33
CA PRO A 405 25.01 4.03 -3.13
C PRO A 405 25.21 2.54 -2.86
N SER A 406 24.13 1.85 -2.54
CA SER A 406 24.09 0.41 -2.29
C SER A 406 23.16 -0.26 -3.30
N ARG A 407 23.70 -1.25 -4.02
CA ARG A 407 22.94 -1.93 -5.07
C ARG A 407 21.84 -2.78 -4.44
N GLY A 408 20.59 -2.47 -4.80
CA GLY A 408 19.42 -3.26 -4.38
C GLY A 408 18.89 -2.91 -3.00
N ASP A 409 19.50 -1.96 -2.28
CA ASP A 409 18.97 -1.45 -1.02
C ASP A 409 17.66 -0.68 -1.29
N PRO A 410 16.49 -1.18 -0.85
CA PRO A 410 15.20 -0.55 -1.12
C PRO A 410 15.03 0.79 -0.37
N CYS A 411 15.83 1.08 0.65
CA CYS A 411 15.71 2.29 1.46
C CYS A 411 16.36 3.51 0.78
N GLN A 412 17.11 3.28 -0.29
CA GLN A 412 17.68 4.29 -1.18
C GLN A 412 16.84 4.53 -2.44
N GLN A 413 15.71 3.83 -2.58
CA GLN A 413 14.92 3.82 -3.81
C GLN A 413 13.62 4.58 -3.60
N TRP A 414 13.34 5.51 -4.50
CA TRP A 414 12.27 6.46 -4.39
C TRP A 414 11.40 6.43 -5.63
N ARG A 415 10.10 6.59 -5.43
CA ARG A 415 9.10 6.83 -6.46
C ARG A 415 8.69 8.29 -6.41
N LEU A 416 8.56 8.93 -7.57
CA LEU A 416 8.08 10.29 -7.68
C LEU A 416 6.61 10.22 -8.07
N ASP A 417 5.72 10.29 -7.09
CA ASP A 417 4.28 10.20 -7.30
C ASP A 417 3.71 11.59 -7.59
N GLU A 418 3.04 11.75 -8.73
CA GLU A 418 2.41 13.03 -9.13
C GLU A 418 1.28 13.44 -8.18
N ARG A 419 1.30 14.72 -7.76
CA ARG A 419 0.34 15.35 -6.83
C ARG A 419 -0.32 16.60 -7.41
N GLY A 420 -0.18 16.82 -8.72
CA GLY A 420 -0.80 17.89 -9.49
C GLY A 420 0.09 19.14 -9.63
N GLY A 421 0.01 19.81 -10.78
CA GLY A 421 0.75 21.05 -11.04
C GLY A 421 2.28 20.88 -11.10
N GLY A 422 2.76 19.67 -11.40
CA GLY A 422 4.17 19.31 -11.42
C GLY A 422 4.78 19.11 -10.02
N TRP A 423 3.95 19.05 -8.97
CA TRP A 423 4.38 18.65 -7.63
C TRP A 423 4.33 17.14 -7.49
N VAL A 424 5.33 16.58 -6.82
CA VAL A 424 5.43 15.16 -6.53
C VAL A 424 5.64 14.93 -5.03
N SER A 425 5.23 13.77 -4.54
CA SER A 425 5.77 13.22 -3.29
C SER A 425 6.91 12.26 -3.59
N LEU A 426 7.94 12.25 -2.75
CA LEU A 426 9.05 11.28 -2.87
C LEU A 426 8.77 10.06 -1.98
N GLY A 427 8.15 9.02 -2.54
CA GLY A 427 7.77 7.81 -1.82
C GLY A 427 8.90 6.78 -1.74
N ASN A 428 9.30 6.38 -0.54
CA ASN A 428 10.34 5.37 -0.34
C ASN A 428 9.82 3.96 -0.67
N ARG A 429 10.62 3.17 -1.40
CA ARG A 429 10.26 1.80 -1.79
C ARG A 429 10.06 0.89 -0.58
N PHE A 430 10.93 0.98 0.42
CA PHE A 430 10.87 0.10 1.57
C PHE A 430 9.75 0.48 2.53
N SER A 431 9.62 1.75 2.92
CA SER A 431 8.71 2.11 4.01
C SER A 431 7.29 2.48 3.58
N ASN A 432 7.05 2.67 2.27
CA ASN A 432 5.86 3.31 1.70
C ASN A 432 5.60 4.75 2.17
N LYS A 433 6.53 5.34 2.91
CA LYS A 433 6.41 6.70 3.45
C LYS A 433 7.01 7.71 2.48
N VAL A 434 6.57 8.95 2.57
CA VAL A 434 7.05 10.03 1.71
C VAL A 434 8.09 10.87 2.42
N ALA A 435 9.00 11.50 1.69
CA ALA A 435 9.83 12.56 2.24
C ALA A 435 8.95 13.71 2.76
N GLU A 436 9.37 14.34 3.85
CA GLU A 436 8.70 15.45 4.50
C GLU A 436 9.74 16.43 5.06
N VAL A 437 9.51 17.74 4.89
CA VAL A 437 10.20 18.75 5.72
C VAL A 437 9.64 18.63 7.13
N ALA A 438 10.41 18.02 8.03
CA ALA A 438 9.91 17.46 9.28
C ALA A 438 9.14 18.47 10.12
N ALA A 439 7.96 18.07 10.61
CA ALA A 439 7.04 18.92 11.39
C ALA A 439 6.66 20.22 10.66
N CYS A 440 6.73 20.22 9.33
CA CYS A 440 6.53 21.36 8.45
C CYS A 440 7.31 22.63 8.87
N VAL A 441 8.53 22.48 9.39
CA VAL A 441 9.38 23.61 9.79
C VAL A 441 9.80 24.44 8.57
N ASN A 442 9.35 25.69 8.48
CA ASN A 442 9.72 26.63 7.42
C ASN A 442 10.93 27.49 7.82
N ALA A 443 12.11 26.86 7.90
CA ALA A 443 13.36 27.53 8.23
C ALA A 443 14.49 27.09 7.27
N GLU A 444 15.59 27.86 7.27
CA GLU A 444 16.85 27.42 6.66
C GLU A 444 17.40 26.24 7.47
N GLY A 445 17.89 25.19 6.80
CA GLY A 445 18.40 24.00 7.46
C GLY A 445 17.31 23.13 8.08
N ALA A 446 16.05 23.27 7.69
CA ALA A 446 14.99 22.42 8.21
C ALA A 446 15.22 20.97 7.76
N ARG A 447 15.20 20.05 8.73
CA ARG A 447 15.45 18.62 8.55
C ARG A 447 14.42 17.99 7.62
N VAL A 448 14.86 17.05 6.79
CA VAL A 448 13.98 16.19 5.98
C VAL A 448 13.92 14.78 6.58
N ALA A 449 12.71 14.26 6.75
CA ALA A 449 12.42 12.95 7.29
C ALA A 449 11.45 12.19 6.38
N GLN A 450 11.12 10.95 6.71
CA GLN A 450 9.99 10.26 6.09
C GLN A 450 8.77 10.26 7.01
N TRP A 451 7.57 10.37 6.43
CA TRP A 451 6.30 10.28 7.17
C TRP A 451 5.21 9.61 6.33
N GLY A 452 4.15 9.10 6.95
CA GLY A 452 2.94 8.73 6.24
C GLY A 452 2.41 9.92 5.43
N TRP A 453 1.74 9.67 4.30
CA TRP A 453 1.24 10.76 3.48
C TRP A 453 0.08 11.48 4.19
N LEU A 454 0.20 12.81 4.31
CA LEU A 454 -0.72 13.73 5.00
C LEU A 454 -1.31 14.79 4.05
N ALA A 455 -1.02 14.69 2.76
CA ALA A 455 -1.50 15.58 1.70
C ALA A 455 -1.16 17.09 1.85
N ASN A 456 -0.19 17.44 2.69
CA ASN A 456 0.20 18.82 2.99
C ASN A 456 1.37 19.33 2.12
N ASP A 457 1.68 20.63 2.23
CA ASP A 457 2.75 21.29 1.45
C ASP A 457 4.18 20.90 1.89
N CYS A 458 4.35 20.35 3.10
CA CYS A 458 5.69 19.96 3.57
C CYS A 458 6.13 18.58 3.03
N GLN A 459 5.23 17.84 2.39
CA GLN A 459 5.47 16.57 1.70
C GLN A 459 5.48 16.68 0.17
N ARG A 460 5.35 17.90 -0.37
CA ARG A 460 5.32 18.18 -1.81
C ARG A 460 6.62 18.81 -2.26
N PHE A 461 7.22 18.19 -3.27
CA PHE A 461 8.48 18.60 -3.87
C PHE A 461 8.34 18.74 -5.38
N ARG A 462 9.24 19.50 -6.00
CA ARG A 462 9.31 19.65 -7.45
C ARG A 462 10.75 19.53 -7.90
N LEU A 463 11.00 18.68 -8.88
CA LEU A 463 12.28 18.69 -9.57
C LEU A 463 12.29 19.91 -10.50
N VAL A 464 13.32 20.73 -10.38
CA VAL A 464 13.53 21.91 -11.22
C VAL A 464 14.82 21.71 -11.98
N THR A 465 14.72 21.69 -13.31
CA THR A 465 15.84 21.47 -14.23
C THR A 465 16.97 22.48 -14.00
N ALA A 466 18.18 21.95 -13.78
CA ALA A 466 19.44 22.67 -13.80
C ALA A 466 20.21 22.33 -15.09
N ARG A 467 21.46 22.80 -15.22
CA ARG A 467 22.27 22.54 -16.41
C ARG A 467 22.68 21.06 -16.52
N ASP A 468 22.91 20.59 -17.74
CA ASP A 468 23.56 19.30 -18.04
C ASP A 468 22.88 18.05 -17.46
N GLY A 469 21.54 18.07 -17.34
CA GLY A 469 20.74 16.93 -16.90
C GLY A 469 20.62 16.78 -15.38
N TRP A 470 21.05 17.80 -14.63
CA TRP A 470 20.88 17.89 -13.19
C TRP A 470 19.57 18.62 -12.85
N SER A 471 19.09 18.46 -11.62
CA SER A 471 17.91 19.16 -11.10
C SER A 471 18.08 19.51 -9.63
N THR A 472 17.49 20.62 -9.19
CA THR A 472 17.28 20.87 -7.75
C THR A 472 15.96 20.26 -7.32
N ILE A 473 15.84 19.83 -6.07
CA ILE A 473 14.56 19.35 -5.50
C ILE A 473 14.00 20.46 -4.62
N ARG A 474 12.95 21.15 -5.08
CA ARG A 474 12.35 22.31 -4.42
C ARG A 474 11.16 21.89 -3.56
N SER A 475 11.11 22.35 -2.31
CA SER A 475 9.97 22.18 -1.39
C SER A 475 8.84 23.16 -1.72
N GLN A 476 7.58 22.69 -1.67
CA GLN A 476 6.41 23.55 -1.82
C GLN A 476 6.23 24.47 -0.60
N LEU A 477 6.39 23.94 0.61
CA LEU A 477 6.25 24.67 1.88
C LEU A 477 7.02 26.00 1.90
N SER A 478 8.27 26.00 1.42
CA SER A 478 9.20 27.10 1.63
C SER A 478 9.80 27.69 0.36
N GLY A 479 9.69 27.00 -0.78
CA GLY A 479 10.42 27.34 -2.01
C GLY A 479 11.93 27.05 -1.96
N ARG A 480 12.46 26.60 -0.82
CA ARG A 480 13.86 26.18 -0.65
C ARG A 480 14.15 24.85 -1.35
N VAL A 481 15.41 24.57 -1.62
CA VAL A 481 15.88 23.32 -2.25
C VAL A 481 16.45 22.36 -1.22
N LEU A 482 16.47 21.06 -1.55
CA LEU A 482 17.14 20.07 -0.72
C LEU A 482 18.64 20.07 -0.94
N GLN A 483 19.40 19.78 0.11
CA GLN A 483 20.84 19.53 0.08
C GLN A 483 21.28 18.66 1.28
N GLY A 484 22.51 18.16 1.26
CA GLY A 484 23.16 17.69 2.47
C GLY A 484 23.43 18.85 3.44
N ALA A 485 23.32 18.60 4.74
CA ALA A 485 23.61 19.58 5.77
C ALA A 485 25.00 20.20 5.56
N GLU A 486 25.05 21.53 5.60
CA GLU A 486 26.27 22.32 5.36
C GLU A 486 26.96 22.01 4.01
N CYS A 487 26.18 21.61 2.99
CA CYS A 487 26.71 21.20 1.69
C CYS A 487 27.61 19.95 1.77
N GLY A 488 27.40 19.11 2.80
CA GLY A 488 28.11 17.84 2.98
C GLY A 488 27.59 16.69 2.11
N GLY A 489 28.43 15.65 1.97
CA GLY A 489 28.18 14.46 1.18
C GLY A 489 27.59 13.28 1.96
N ALA A 490 28.02 12.06 1.64
CA ALA A 490 27.55 10.84 2.32
C ALA A 490 27.65 10.94 3.87
N GLY A 491 26.57 10.58 4.56
CA GLY A 491 26.39 10.67 6.02
C GLY A 491 25.62 11.92 6.47
N SER A 492 25.65 13.00 5.68
CA SER A 492 24.97 14.24 6.01
C SER A 492 23.45 14.09 6.02
N PRO A 493 22.75 14.61 7.04
CA PRO A 493 21.30 14.77 6.99
C PRO A 493 20.88 15.60 5.77
N VAL A 494 19.75 15.25 5.15
CA VAL A 494 19.14 16.08 4.11
C VAL A 494 18.34 17.19 4.79
N GLN A 495 18.51 18.42 4.30
CA GLN A 495 17.83 19.60 4.82
C GLN A 495 17.36 20.53 3.71
N THR A 496 16.47 21.46 4.04
CA THR A 496 16.12 22.59 3.17
C THR A 496 17.20 23.66 3.22
N ALA A 497 17.46 24.32 2.09
CA ALA A 497 18.38 25.43 2.00
C ALA A 497 17.99 26.44 0.92
N THR A 498 18.43 27.67 1.07
CA THR A 498 18.29 28.70 0.05
C THR A 498 19.05 28.28 -1.22
N ALA A 499 18.42 28.43 -2.38
CA ALA A 499 19.02 28.01 -3.64
C ALA A 499 20.23 28.89 -4.00
N THR A 500 21.41 28.29 -4.10
CA THR A 500 22.67 28.91 -4.52
C THR A 500 23.12 28.44 -5.91
N GLY A 501 22.60 27.30 -6.38
CA GLY A 501 23.01 26.69 -7.64
C GLY A 501 24.26 25.83 -7.54
N GLU A 502 24.79 25.64 -6.33
CA GLU A 502 25.97 24.81 -6.06
C GLU A 502 25.72 23.32 -6.36
N ALA A 503 26.81 22.57 -6.57
CA ALA A 503 26.72 21.14 -6.89
C ALA A 503 26.01 20.31 -5.80
N CYS A 504 26.17 20.66 -4.53
CA CYS A 504 25.51 19.94 -3.42
C CYS A 504 23.99 20.11 -3.34
N GLN A 505 23.42 21.04 -4.13
CA GLN A 505 21.97 21.23 -4.25
C GLN A 505 21.38 20.54 -5.48
N GLN A 506 22.22 19.86 -6.26
CA GLN A 506 21.86 19.30 -7.54
C GLN A 506 21.87 17.77 -7.50
N PHE A 507 20.81 17.18 -8.03
CA PHE A 507 20.56 15.76 -8.06
C PHE A 507 20.19 15.32 -9.47
N ARG A 508 20.54 14.09 -9.83
CA ARG A 508 19.99 13.42 -11.02
C ARG A 508 19.12 12.25 -10.60
N LEU A 509 18.02 12.06 -11.32
CA LEU A 509 17.18 10.88 -11.20
C LEU A 509 17.86 9.72 -11.95
N GLN A 510 18.18 8.63 -11.26
CA GLN A 510 18.70 7.40 -11.86
C GLN A 510 17.63 6.31 -11.78
N PRO A 511 16.87 6.05 -12.85
CA PRO A 511 15.92 4.94 -12.90
C PRO A 511 16.61 3.59 -12.65
N LEU A 512 15.89 2.68 -11.99
CA LEU A 512 16.42 1.38 -11.58
C LEU A 512 15.93 0.26 -12.50
N GLY A 513 16.87 -0.55 -12.99
CA GLY A 513 16.57 -1.68 -13.85
C GLY A 513 16.04 -1.26 -15.22
N ASP A 514 15.17 -2.09 -15.77
CA ASP A 514 14.45 -1.78 -17.00
C ASP A 514 13.13 -1.07 -16.64
N VAL A 515 12.79 0.00 -17.36
CA VAL A 515 11.57 0.80 -17.18
C VAL A 515 10.76 0.86 -18.47
N LEU A 516 9.49 1.23 -18.37
CA LEU A 516 8.69 1.69 -19.49
C LEU A 516 8.95 3.17 -19.72
N ILE A 517 9.10 3.56 -20.98
CA ILE A 517 8.97 4.97 -21.38
C ILE A 517 7.54 5.11 -21.88
N ALA A 518 6.67 5.65 -21.04
CA ALA A 518 5.24 5.76 -21.29
C ALA A 518 4.88 7.14 -21.86
N ASP A 519 3.80 7.24 -22.62
CA ASP A 519 3.25 8.54 -23.01
C ASP A 519 2.70 9.29 -21.78
N THR A 520 2.52 10.61 -21.89
CA THR A 520 2.06 11.43 -20.77
C THR A 520 0.63 11.12 -20.32
N ALA A 521 -0.13 10.37 -21.12
CA ALA A 521 -1.44 9.85 -20.74
C ALA A 521 -1.36 8.51 -19.96
N GLY A 522 -0.19 7.88 -19.88
CA GLY A 522 -0.01 6.59 -19.18
C GLY A 522 -0.73 5.42 -19.85
N ARG A 523 -0.91 5.45 -21.18
CA ARG A 523 -1.71 4.48 -21.95
C ARG A 523 -0.87 3.67 -22.93
N LEU A 524 0.22 4.22 -23.41
CA LEU A 524 1.08 3.61 -24.43
C LEU A 524 2.53 3.60 -23.96
N ALA A 525 3.27 2.56 -24.33
CA ALA A 525 4.69 2.42 -24.05
C ALA A 525 5.53 2.50 -25.34
N LEU A 526 6.70 3.12 -25.26
CA LEU A 526 7.63 3.25 -26.39
C LEU A 526 8.17 1.87 -26.78
N ASP A 527 7.90 1.45 -28.02
CA ASP A 527 8.32 0.16 -28.54
C ASP A 527 9.56 0.30 -29.43
N GLY A 528 10.68 -0.30 -28.99
CA GLY A 528 11.94 -0.28 -29.73
C GLY A 528 12.03 -1.31 -30.85
N CYS A 529 11.22 -2.37 -30.82
CA CYS A 529 11.22 -3.40 -31.86
C CYS A 529 10.41 -2.98 -33.09
N ALA A 530 9.47 -2.04 -32.92
CA ALA A 530 8.71 -1.45 -34.00
C ALA A 530 9.59 -0.63 -34.96
N ARG A 531 9.16 -0.55 -36.23
CA ARG A 531 9.74 0.35 -37.24
C ARG A 531 8.64 1.25 -37.81
N PRO A 532 8.66 2.57 -37.55
CA PRO A 532 9.60 3.30 -36.67
C PRO A 532 9.40 2.97 -35.18
N VAL A 533 10.38 3.34 -34.34
CA VAL A 533 10.23 3.33 -32.87
C VAL A 533 9.11 4.29 -32.50
N ALA A 534 8.09 3.81 -31.79
CA ALA A 534 6.87 4.58 -31.52
C ALA A 534 6.13 4.06 -30.29
N TYR A 535 5.26 4.90 -29.72
CA TYR A 535 4.34 4.50 -28.66
C TYR A 535 3.31 3.49 -29.17
N ARG A 536 3.13 2.38 -28.45
CA ARG A 536 2.21 1.28 -28.77
C ARG A 536 1.47 0.81 -27.51
N ARG A 537 0.40 0.03 -27.69
CA ARG A 537 -0.30 -0.62 -26.57
C ARG A 537 0.71 -1.43 -25.75
N TYR A 538 0.63 -1.30 -24.43
CA TYR A 538 1.49 -2.03 -23.52
C TYR A 538 1.38 -3.55 -23.70
N HIS A 539 2.52 -4.23 -23.63
CA HIS A 539 2.63 -5.66 -23.45
C HIS A 539 3.86 -5.98 -22.60
N PRO A 540 3.88 -7.08 -21.82
CA PRO A 540 4.96 -7.37 -20.87
C PRO A 540 6.29 -7.81 -21.51
N GLY A 541 6.44 -7.65 -22.83
CA GLY A 541 7.61 -8.08 -23.59
C GLY A 541 8.81 -7.14 -23.46
N ARG A 542 10.00 -7.66 -23.77
CA ARG A 542 11.26 -6.89 -23.66
C ARG A 542 11.39 -5.73 -24.67
N CYS A 543 10.52 -5.67 -25.69
CA CYS A 543 10.55 -4.61 -26.71
C CYS A 543 10.18 -3.23 -26.19
N GLN A 544 9.38 -3.15 -25.11
CA GLN A 544 8.94 -1.90 -24.49
C GLN A 544 9.72 -1.55 -23.21
N ARG A 545 10.77 -2.32 -22.92
CA ARG A 545 11.61 -2.17 -21.73
C ARG A 545 12.90 -1.45 -22.09
N TRP A 546 13.25 -0.43 -21.31
CA TRP A 546 14.38 0.46 -21.56
C TRP A 546 15.24 0.62 -20.32
N ARG A 547 16.56 0.64 -20.49
CA ARG A 547 17.53 0.81 -19.41
C ARG A 547 18.25 2.13 -19.54
N PHE A 548 18.38 2.86 -18.43
CA PHE A 548 19.10 4.12 -18.36
C PHE A 548 20.51 3.89 -17.81
N GLU A 549 21.48 3.78 -18.71
CA GLU A 549 22.89 3.62 -18.37
C GLU A 549 23.54 5.00 -18.23
N HIS A 550 23.99 5.34 -17.02
CA HIS A 550 24.71 6.58 -16.79
C HIS A 550 26.00 6.64 -17.62
N LEU A 551 26.29 7.81 -18.17
CA LEU A 551 27.53 8.09 -18.91
C LEU A 551 28.45 8.98 -18.04
N THR A 552 28.28 10.29 -18.18
CA THR A 552 28.94 11.34 -17.40
C THR A 552 27.92 12.43 -17.12
N ASP A 553 28.14 13.22 -16.07
CA ASP A 553 27.24 14.32 -15.68
C ASP A 553 25.79 13.82 -15.50
N GLY A 554 24.77 14.56 -15.93
CA GLY A 554 23.36 14.14 -15.91
C GLY A 554 22.90 13.36 -17.16
N TYR A 555 23.82 12.78 -17.93
CA TYR A 555 23.49 12.11 -19.20
C TYR A 555 23.47 10.58 -19.12
N TYR A 556 22.63 10.00 -19.98
CA TYR A 556 22.34 8.58 -20.12
C TYR A 556 22.52 8.09 -21.55
N ARG A 557 22.86 6.81 -21.67
CA ARG A 557 22.53 5.98 -22.83
C ARG A 557 21.25 5.22 -22.48
N VAL A 558 20.22 5.36 -23.30
CA VAL A 558 18.92 4.70 -23.11
C VAL A 558 18.89 3.46 -24.00
N VAL A 559 18.95 2.26 -23.42
CA VAL A 559 19.15 0.99 -24.15
C VAL A 559 17.88 0.16 -24.15
N ASN A 560 17.45 -0.30 -25.31
CA ASN A 560 16.31 -1.21 -25.42
C ASN A 560 16.68 -2.61 -24.92
N ALA A 561 15.88 -3.18 -24.03
CA ALA A 561 16.18 -4.47 -23.40
C ALA A 561 16.19 -5.62 -24.43
N ALA A 562 15.27 -5.64 -25.40
CA ALA A 562 15.20 -6.71 -26.40
C ALA A 562 16.41 -6.70 -27.35
N THR A 563 16.79 -5.53 -27.85
CA THR A 563 17.80 -5.41 -28.92
C THR A 563 19.21 -5.10 -28.43
N GLY A 564 19.37 -4.59 -27.21
CA GLY A 564 20.64 -4.08 -26.69
C GLY A 564 21.14 -2.81 -27.39
N ARG A 565 20.31 -2.21 -28.26
CA ARG A 565 20.70 -1.02 -29.04
C ARG A 565 20.21 0.26 -28.35
N PRO A 566 20.99 1.36 -28.42
CA PRO A 566 20.60 2.63 -27.83
C PRO A 566 19.49 3.29 -28.64
N LEU A 567 18.60 4.00 -27.95
CA LEU A 567 17.70 5.00 -28.51
C LEU A 567 18.54 6.17 -29.03
N SER A 568 18.32 6.58 -30.27
CA SER A 568 18.98 7.75 -30.84
C SER A 568 18.01 8.58 -31.67
N VAL A 569 18.41 9.81 -31.99
CA VAL A 569 17.68 10.69 -32.92
C VAL A 569 18.65 11.16 -34.01
N PRO A 570 18.54 10.62 -35.24
CA PRO A 570 19.34 11.08 -36.38
C PRO A 570 18.89 12.47 -36.84
N ALA A 571 19.72 13.12 -37.66
CA ALA A 571 19.42 14.44 -38.23
C ALA A 571 18.14 14.47 -39.09
N SER A 572 17.69 13.32 -39.60
CA SER A 572 16.43 13.16 -40.34
C SER A 572 15.17 13.31 -39.46
N GLY A 573 15.34 13.39 -38.13
CA GLY A 573 14.25 13.52 -37.16
C GLY A 573 13.66 12.18 -36.71
N GLY A 574 13.11 12.18 -35.49
CA GLY A 574 12.39 11.04 -34.89
C GLY A 574 13.28 9.98 -34.23
N PRO A 575 12.76 9.23 -33.24
CA PRO A 575 13.52 8.22 -32.53
C PRO A 575 13.77 6.97 -33.39
N VAL A 576 15.00 6.43 -33.31
CA VAL A 576 15.40 5.16 -33.94
C VAL A 576 16.24 4.33 -32.99
N LEU A 577 16.47 3.06 -33.35
CA LEU A 577 17.45 2.21 -32.67
C LEU A 577 18.81 2.22 -33.36
N GLY A 578 19.85 2.35 -32.54
CA GLY A 578 21.26 2.41 -32.95
C GLY A 578 21.73 3.84 -33.22
N GLY A 579 23.03 4.07 -33.13
CA GLY A 579 23.63 5.41 -33.20
C GLY A 579 24.63 5.64 -32.07
N HIS A 580 25.46 6.67 -32.20
CA HIS A 580 26.54 7.00 -31.28
C HIS A 580 26.65 8.53 -31.10
N GLY A 581 27.49 8.96 -30.15
CA GLY A 581 27.74 10.39 -29.90
C GLY A 581 26.51 11.14 -29.39
N ALA A 582 26.41 12.43 -29.72
CA ALA A 582 25.36 13.33 -29.21
C ALA A 582 23.94 12.87 -29.55
N ALA A 583 23.76 12.19 -30.70
CA ALA A 583 22.46 11.65 -31.13
C ALA A 583 21.92 10.54 -30.21
N ALA A 584 22.79 9.89 -29.42
CA ALA A 584 22.44 8.78 -28.51
C ALA A 584 22.68 9.11 -27.02
N ARG A 585 22.97 10.38 -26.71
CA ARG A 585 23.04 10.89 -25.33
C ARG A 585 21.72 11.53 -24.96
N TRP A 586 21.16 11.15 -23.82
CA TRP A 586 19.89 11.66 -23.33
C TRP A 586 20.05 12.21 -21.92
N ARG A 587 19.28 13.23 -21.56
CA ARG A 587 19.11 13.66 -20.18
C ARG A 587 17.62 13.64 -19.82
N ILE A 588 17.34 13.45 -18.53
CA ILE A 588 16.00 13.46 -17.98
C ILE A 588 15.78 14.86 -17.40
N GLU A 589 14.84 15.60 -17.95
CA GLU A 589 14.42 16.90 -17.41
C GLU A 589 13.01 16.77 -16.85
N ALA A 590 12.74 17.38 -15.70
CA ALA A 590 11.39 17.41 -15.14
C ALA A 590 10.51 18.32 -15.99
N SER A 591 9.28 17.87 -16.27
CA SER A 591 8.29 18.69 -16.95
C SER A 591 7.60 19.63 -15.95
N PRO A 592 7.32 20.89 -16.31
CA PRO A 592 6.54 21.78 -15.47
C PRO A 592 5.15 21.25 -15.13
N ASP A 593 4.55 20.46 -16.02
CA ASP A 593 3.17 20.00 -15.92
C ASP A 593 3.04 18.56 -15.36
N GLY A 594 4.14 18.00 -14.84
CA GLY A 594 4.22 16.62 -14.36
C GLY A 594 4.89 15.68 -15.36
N GLY A 595 5.50 14.62 -14.84
CA GLY A 595 6.32 13.68 -15.62
C GLY A 595 7.67 14.25 -16.07
N TYR A 596 8.20 13.73 -17.18
CA TYR A 596 9.54 14.03 -17.66
C TYR A 596 9.58 14.39 -19.14
N ARG A 597 10.69 15.00 -19.52
CA ARG A 597 11.12 15.20 -20.88
C ARG A 597 12.48 14.54 -21.06
N LEU A 598 12.55 13.54 -21.94
CA LEU A 598 13.83 12.99 -22.36
C LEU A 598 14.38 13.88 -23.47
N VAL A 599 15.51 14.53 -23.20
CA VAL A 599 16.13 15.47 -24.14
C VAL A 599 17.41 14.86 -24.70
N ALA A 600 17.43 14.64 -26.02
CA ALA A 600 18.61 14.19 -26.73
C ALA A 600 19.67 15.30 -26.77
N GLY A 601 20.94 14.93 -26.84
CA GLY A 601 22.04 15.87 -27.04
C GLY A 601 21.91 16.69 -28.34
N ALA A 602 21.14 16.19 -29.31
CA ALA A 602 20.79 16.88 -30.55
C ALA A 602 19.57 17.83 -30.44
N GLY A 603 18.98 17.99 -29.25
CA GLY A 603 17.85 18.89 -28.98
C GLY A 603 16.46 18.32 -29.22
N TYR A 604 16.34 17.05 -29.64
CA TYR A 604 15.04 16.37 -29.74
C TYR A 604 14.47 16.09 -28.35
N GLU A 605 13.19 16.33 -28.17
CA GLU A 605 12.50 16.19 -26.89
C GLU A 605 11.39 15.13 -26.99
N LEU A 606 11.36 14.23 -26.02
CA LEU A 606 10.34 13.20 -25.88
C LEU A 606 9.66 13.35 -24.51
N PRO A 607 8.44 13.92 -24.45
CA PRO A 607 7.62 13.88 -23.25
C PRO A 607 7.32 12.43 -22.87
N ALA A 608 7.50 12.09 -21.60
CA ALA A 608 7.32 10.73 -21.12
C ALA A 608 7.02 10.65 -19.62
N LEU A 609 6.35 9.57 -19.24
CA LEU A 609 6.40 9.01 -17.90
C LEU A 609 7.44 7.88 -17.89
N LEU A 610 8.04 7.64 -16.73
CA LEU A 610 8.94 6.50 -16.52
C LEU A 610 8.27 5.58 -15.52
N ASP A 611 7.83 4.40 -15.98
CA ASP A 611 7.01 3.49 -15.18
C ASP A 611 7.68 2.12 -14.97
N THR A 612 7.30 1.44 -13.90
CA THR A 612 7.72 0.07 -13.62
C THR A 612 7.03 -0.89 -14.60
N PRO A 613 7.75 -1.79 -15.30
CA PRO A 613 7.19 -2.68 -16.32
C PRO A 613 6.15 -3.68 -15.87
#